data_AF-U1QQX4-F1
#
_entry.id   AF-U1QQX4-F1
#
_cell.length_a   1.000
_cell.length_b   1.000
_cell.length_c   1.000
_cell.angle_alpha   90.00
_cell.angle_beta   90.00
_cell.angle_gamma   90.00
#
_symmetry.space_group_name_H-M   'P 1'
#
loop_
_entity.id
_entity.type
_entity.pdbx_description
1 polymer ?
#
loop_
_entity_poly.entity_id
_entity_poly.type
_entity_poly.pdbx_seq_one_letter_code
_entity_poly.pdbx_strand_id
1 'polypeptide(L)'
;MIHNREQLARSPSHAVALDCLTAGIKAADPARLTREAVSVADTILTVGGASYDLADYDEVIALGGGKAAAVVAAELEAVLGDHLDSGIVVTDSPRSTERIDVLAGNHPIPNERGVENTHRLLDTAAAADDSTLLIGIITGGGSALMAAPAAGISLADLRSTTDVLLDSGATIDEINAIRKHCSAIKGGRLAAATRPADVCSLVVSDVVGNDLATIASGPLVGDPTTYADAHAVIDRYELDVPAAVTDRLARGVADEIDETPAPGASVLGG
;
A
#
# COMPACT_ATOMS: atom_id res chain seq x y z
N MET A 1 -16.78 18.26 -4.67
CA MET A 1 -18.03 19.04 -4.42
C MET A 1 -19.14 18.43 -5.27
N ILE A 2 -20.40 18.39 -4.82
CA ILE A 2 -21.50 17.80 -5.61
C ILE A 2 -21.86 18.77 -6.75
N HIS A 3 -21.41 18.48 -7.96
CA HIS A 3 -21.48 19.41 -9.11
C HIS A 3 -22.91 19.80 -9.51
N ASN A 4 -23.88 18.91 -9.31
CA ASN A 4 -25.30 19.11 -9.64
C ASN A 4 -26.16 19.39 -8.41
N ARG A 5 -25.58 19.98 -7.35
CA ARG A 5 -26.28 20.27 -6.07
C ARG A 5 -27.61 21.01 -6.28
N GLU A 6 -27.64 22.05 -7.10
CA GLU A 6 -28.85 22.86 -7.34
C GLU A 6 -30.00 22.03 -7.92
N GLN A 7 -29.69 21.02 -8.73
CA GLN A 7 -30.70 20.11 -9.31
C GLN A 7 -31.19 19.04 -8.31
N LEU A 8 -30.33 18.68 -7.35
CA LEU A 8 -30.61 17.65 -6.34
C LEU A 8 -31.30 18.24 -5.09
N ALA A 9 -31.06 19.51 -4.75
CA ALA A 9 -31.61 20.19 -3.59
C ALA A 9 -33.09 20.60 -3.76
N ARG A 10 -33.96 19.64 -4.09
CA ARG A 10 -35.38 19.89 -4.43
C ARG A 10 -36.27 20.23 -3.22
N SER A 11 -35.73 20.11 -2.00
CA SER A 11 -36.42 20.40 -0.74
C SER A 11 -35.39 20.75 0.34
N PRO A 12 -35.80 21.37 1.47
CA PRO A 12 -34.91 21.61 2.60
C PRO A 12 -34.22 20.32 3.10
N SER A 13 -34.95 19.21 3.17
CA SER A 13 -34.38 17.92 3.59
C SER A 13 -33.32 17.39 2.62
N HIS A 14 -33.51 17.56 1.30
CA HIS A 14 -32.48 17.23 0.32
C HIS A 14 -31.24 18.12 0.48
N ALA A 15 -31.43 19.42 0.71
CA ALA A 15 -30.32 20.34 0.91
C ALA A 15 -29.47 19.93 2.12
N VAL A 16 -30.11 19.58 3.24
CA VAL A 16 -29.45 19.06 4.45
C VAL A 16 -28.73 17.75 4.17
N ALA A 17 -29.36 16.79 3.47
CA ALA A 17 -28.70 15.53 3.13
C ALA A 17 -27.45 15.74 2.26
N LEU A 18 -27.49 16.68 1.30
CA LEU A 18 -26.34 17.05 0.47
C LEU A 18 -25.24 17.76 1.28
N ASP A 19 -25.60 18.54 2.29
CA ASP A 19 -24.65 19.14 3.24
C ASP A 19 -23.97 18.08 4.10
N CYS A 20 -24.73 17.13 4.65
CA CYS A 20 -24.17 16.00 5.37
C CYS A 20 -23.22 15.17 4.50
N LEU A 21 -23.59 14.88 3.25
CA LEU A 21 -22.72 14.16 2.31
C LEU A 21 -21.45 14.96 2.01
N THR A 22 -21.59 16.26 1.76
CA THR A 22 -20.44 17.13 1.50
C THR A 22 -19.50 17.21 2.72
N ALA A 23 -20.06 17.30 3.93
CA ALA A 23 -19.29 17.31 5.16
C ALA A 23 -18.54 15.98 5.35
N GLY A 24 -19.19 14.84 5.09
CA GLY A 24 -18.56 13.53 5.14
C GLY A 24 -17.40 13.38 4.15
N ILE A 25 -17.60 13.78 2.88
CA ILE A 25 -16.54 13.77 1.85
C ILE A 25 -15.37 14.66 2.26
N LYS A 26 -15.64 15.86 2.78
CA LYS A 26 -14.60 16.79 3.26
C LYS A 26 -13.85 16.27 4.49
N ALA A 27 -14.51 15.50 5.35
CA ALA A 27 -13.89 14.89 6.51
C ALA A 27 -12.97 13.73 6.11
N ALA A 28 -13.28 13.03 5.02
CA ALA A 28 -12.47 11.94 4.48
C ALA A 28 -11.44 12.40 3.42
N ASP A 29 -11.19 13.71 3.29
CA ASP A 29 -10.25 14.27 2.32
C ASP A 29 -8.80 13.90 2.70
N PRO A 30 -8.05 13.16 1.85
CA PRO A 30 -6.70 12.72 2.17
C PRO A 30 -5.75 13.87 2.50
N ALA A 31 -5.90 15.03 1.85
CA ALA A 31 -5.05 16.17 2.11
C ALA A 31 -5.24 16.72 3.53
N ARG A 32 -6.52 16.94 3.90
CA ARG A 32 -6.89 17.35 5.26
C ARG A 32 -6.42 16.34 6.30
N LEU A 33 -6.71 15.04 6.11
CA LEU A 33 -6.36 13.99 7.07
C LEU A 33 -4.84 13.90 7.26
N THR A 34 -4.05 14.08 6.21
CA THR A 34 -2.58 14.09 6.31
C THR A 34 -2.11 15.25 7.18
N ARG A 35 -2.64 16.47 6.99
CA ARG A 35 -2.31 17.64 7.83
C ARG A 35 -2.76 17.54 9.28
N GLU A 36 -3.80 16.76 9.56
CA GLU A 36 -4.25 16.50 10.93
C GLU A 36 -3.44 15.40 11.61
N ALA A 37 -2.95 14.43 10.84
CA ALA A 37 -2.19 13.29 11.34
C ALA A 37 -0.69 13.57 11.47
N VAL A 38 -0.14 14.50 10.68
CA VAL A 38 1.31 14.76 10.62
C VAL A 38 1.59 16.19 11.03
N SER A 39 2.55 16.37 11.93
CA SER A 39 3.08 17.68 12.28
C SER A 39 4.55 17.59 12.66
N VAL A 40 5.29 18.67 12.44
CA VAL A 40 6.68 18.80 12.87
C VAL A 40 6.80 20.04 13.75
N ALA A 41 7.43 19.88 14.91
CA ALA A 41 7.78 20.97 15.81
C ALA A 41 9.27 20.86 16.15
N ASP A 42 10.06 21.85 15.72
CA ASP A 42 11.52 21.78 15.71
C ASP A 42 12.00 20.53 14.96
N THR A 43 12.56 19.53 15.65
CA THR A 43 12.99 18.26 15.06
C THR A 43 12.00 17.12 15.32
N ILE A 44 10.94 17.35 16.08
CA ILE A 44 10.02 16.28 16.49
C ILE A 44 8.92 16.11 15.44
N LEU A 45 8.99 15.03 14.68
CA LEU A 45 7.90 14.55 13.83
C LEU A 45 6.88 13.81 14.68
N THR A 46 5.62 14.21 14.59
CA THR A 46 4.48 13.47 15.14
C THR A 46 3.64 12.91 14.01
N VAL A 47 3.42 11.60 14.02
CA VAL A 47 2.56 10.86 13.09
C VAL A 47 1.48 10.14 13.89
N GLY A 48 0.27 10.69 13.89
CA GLY A 48 -0.83 10.22 14.73
C GLY A 48 -0.50 10.35 16.21
N GLY A 49 -0.28 9.21 16.87
CA GLY A 49 0.11 9.13 18.28
C GLY A 49 1.59 8.81 18.53
N ALA A 50 2.38 8.62 17.48
CA ALA A 50 3.80 8.31 17.57
C ALA A 50 4.65 9.56 17.31
N SER A 51 5.82 9.63 17.93
CA SER A 51 6.77 10.73 17.78
C SER A 51 8.18 10.22 17.50
N TYR A 52 8.87 10.90 16.61
CA TYR A 52 10.24 10.60 16.16
C TYR A 52 11.05 11.89 16.24
N ASP A 53 12.26 11.83 16.79
CA ASP A 53 13.20 12.95 16.69
C ASP A 53 13.96 12.81 15.38
N LEU A 54 13.67 13.70 14.43
CA LEU A 54 14.28 13.71 13.11
C LEU A 54 15.80 13.95 13.17
N ALA A 55 16.32 14.45 14.29
CA ALA A 55 17.76 14.60 14.50
C ALA A 55 18.48 13.27 14.78
N ASP A 56 17.75 12.19 15.08
CA ASP A 56 18.30 10.84 15.27
C ASP A 56 18.56 10.10 13.95
N TYR A 57 18.12 10.67 12.82
CA TYR A 57 18.19 10.07 11.50
C TYR A 57 19.05 10.91 10.55
N ASP A 58 19.87 10.24 9.74
CA ASP A 58 20.65 10.87 8.67
C ASP A 58 19.81 11.07 7.40
N GLU A 59 18.75 10.27 7.23
CA GLU A 59 17.87 10.34 6.07
C GLU A 59 16.40 10.09 6.45
N VAL A 60 15.48 10.89 5.89
CA VAL A 60 14.04 10.69 5.98
C VAL A 60 13.46 10.51 4.59
N ILE A 61 12.85 9.36 4.33
CA ILE A 61 12.29 9.03 3.01
C ILE A 61 10.81 8.68 3.07
N ALA A 62 10.09 8.93 1.97
CA ALA A 62 8.68 8.57 1.84
C ALA A 62 8.43 7.57 0.71
N LEU A 63 7.98 6.35 1.03
CA LEU A 63 7.74 5.29 0.04
C LEU A 63 6.30 4.79 0.07
N GLY A 64 5.70 4.53 -1.10
CA GLY A 64 4.42 3.82 -1.14
C GLY A 64 3.60 4.00 -2.41
N GLY A 65 2.27 4.01 -2.27
CA GLY A 65 1.39 4.09 -3.43
C GLY A 65 -0.08 3.86 -3.16
N GLY A 66 -0.86 4.06 -4.22
CA GLY A 66 -2.31 4.05 -4.21
C GLY A 66 -2.90 5.33 -4.80
N LYS A 67 -4.23 5.37 -4.98
CA LYS A 67 -4.92 6.46 -5.73
C LYS A 67 -4.67 7.83 -5.11
N ALA A 68 -4.67 7.92 -3.78
CA ALA A 68 -4.47 9.17 -3.05
C ALA A 68 -3.00 9.44 -2.69
N ALA A 69 -2.06 8.56 -3.08
CA ALA A 69 -0.67 8.67 -2.65
C ALA A 69 0.00 9.97 -3.12
N ALA A 70 -0.32 10.47 -4.32
CA ALA A 70 0.16 11.76 -4.81
C ALA A 70 -0.32 12.95 -3.96
N VAL A 71 -1.52 12.87 -3.39
CA VAL A 71 -2.05 13.90 -2.50
C VAL A 71 -1.34 13.85 -1.15
N VAL A 72 -1.22 12.65 -0.57
CA VAL A 72 -0.53 12.44 0.72
C VAL A 72 0.94 12.85 0.62
N ALA A 73 1.63 12.48 -0.46
CA ALA A 73 3.01 12.86 -0.72
C ALA A 73 3.21 14.38 -0.74
N ALA A 74 2.33 15.12 -1.44
CA ALA A 74 2.43 16.57 -1.52
C ALA A 74 2.20 17.26 -0.16
N GLU A 75 1.28 16.75 0.66
CA GLU A 75 1.08 17.31 2.01
C GLU A 75 2.22 16.93 2.95
N LEU A 76 2.78 15.72 2.85
CA LEU A 76 3.96 15.31 3.62
C LEU A 76 5.15 16.20 3.33
N GLU A 77 5.43 16.44 2.05
CA GLU A 77 6.51 17.35 1.62
C GLU A 77 6.30 18.76 2.16
N ALA A 78 5.06 19.27 2.16
CA ALA A 78 4.75 20.58 2.72
C ALA A 78 4.92 20.66 4.26
N VAL A 79 4.67 19.55 4.97
CA VAL A 79 4.78 19.50 6.44
C VAL A 79 6.22 19.27 6.90
N LEU A 80 6.95 18.36 6.25
CA LEU A 80 8.35 18.04 6.58
C LEU A 80 9.33 19.07 6.05
N GLY A 81 9.02 19.70 4.91
CA GLY A 81 9.89 20.69 4.28
C GLY A 81 11.29 20.14 4.03
N ASP A 82 12.29 20.79 4.62
CA ASP A 82 13.70 20.42 4.45
C ASP A 82 14.09 19.14 5.21
N HIS A 83 13.25 18.64 6.10
CA HIS A 83 13.49 17.38 6.79
C HIS A 83 13.21 16.14 5.95
N LEU A 84 12.54 16.26 4.80
CA LEU A 84 12.33 15.14 3.89
C LEU A 84 13.46 15.12 2.86
N ASP A 85 14.18 14.01 2.73
CA ASP A 85 15.30 13.93 1.78
C ASP A 85 14.83 13.51 0.39
N SER A 86 14.03 12.45 0.33
CA SER A 86 13.55 11.90 -0.94
C SER A 86 12.29 11.05 -0.76
N GLY A 87 11.76 10.53 -1.87
CA GLY A 87 10.70 9.54 -1.80
C GLY A 87 10.26 9.03 -3.16
N ILE A 88 9.51 7.93 -3.17
CA ILE A 88 8.89 7.37 -4.37
C ILE A 88 7.47 6.93 -4.03
N VAL A 89 6.49 7.46 -4.75
CA VAL A 89 5.11 6.96 -4.68
C VAL A 89 4.58 6.56 -6.04
N VAL A 90 3.78 5.49 -6.10
CA VAL A 90 3.15 5.02 -7.34
C VAL A 90 1.64 5.26 -7.32
N THR A 91 1.11 5.97 -8.33
CA THR A 91 -0.32 6.32 -8.46
C THR A 91 -0.82 6.32 -9.91
N ASP A 92 -2.15 6.28 -10.12
CA ASP A 92 -2.80 6.48 -11.42
C ASP A 92 -2.95 7.96 -11.81
N SER A 93 -2.70 8.87 -10.87
CA SER A 93 -2.84 10.32 -11.05
C SER A 93 -1.57 11.08 -10.62
N PRO A 94 -0.44 10.89 -11.34
CA PRO A 94 0.81 11.55 -10.98
C PRO A 94 0.71 13.07 -11.02
N ARG A 95 1.45 13.71 -10.12
CA ARG A 95 1.60 15.17 -10.04
C ARG A 95 3.03 15.51 -9.67
N SER A 96 3.47 16.72 -10.00
CA SER A 96 4.79 17.18 -9.59
C SER A 96 4.82 17.48 -8.09
N THR A 97 5.94 17.12 -7.48
CA THR A 97 6.42 17.40 -6.13
C THR A 97 7.91 17.74 -6.24
N GLU A 98 8.51 18.29 -5.20
CA GLU A 98 9.89 18.77 -5.21
C GLU A 98 10.90 17.66 -4.83
N ARG A 99 10.53 16.80 -3.88
CA ARG A 99 11.42 15.80 -3.25
C ARG A 99 10.96 14.36 -3.45
N ILE A 100 9.65 14.15 -3.55
CA ILE A 100 9.09 12.81 -3.83
C ILE A 100 8.91 12.60 -5.33
N ASP A 101 9.42 11.50 -5.87
CA ASP A 101 9.13 11.03 -7.22
C ASP A 101 7.71 10.42 -7.26
N VAL A 102 6.76 11.12 -7.89
CA VAL A 102 5.40 10.61 -8.08
C VAL A 102 5.30 9.90 -9.43
N LEU A 103 5.34 8.57 -9.39
CA LEU A 103 5.44 7.71 -10.56
C LEU A 103 4.08 7.12 -10.97
N ALA A 104 3.97 6.78 -12.25
CA ALA A 104 2.72 6.27 -12.82
C ALA A 104 2.57 4.76 -12.63
N GLY A 105 1.40 4.33 -12.16
CA GLY A 105 0.89 2.97 -12.20
C GLY A 105 -0.45 2.89 -12.93
N ASN A 106 -1.11 1.74 -12.91
CA ASN A 106 -2.46 1.58 -13.44
C ASN A 106 -3.39 0.84 -12.48
N HIS A 107 -4.61 1.35 -12.37
CA HIS A 107 -5.69 0.78 -11.56
C HIS A 107 -6.97 0.78 -12.41
N PRO A 108 -7.83 -0.26 -12.36
CA PRO A 108 -7.78 -1.40 -11.44
C PRO A 108 -6.86 -2.55 -11.88
N ILE A 109 -6.43 -2.57 -13.15
CA ILE A 109 -5.60 -3.66 -13.70
C ILE A 109 -4.12 -3.21 -13.71
N PRO A 110 -3.20 -3.89 -13.01
CA PRO A 110 -1.79 -3.47 -12.93
C PRO A 110 -1.10 -3.52 -14.29
N ASN A 111 -0.14 -2.66 -14.62
CA ASN A 111 0.60 -2.64 -15.89
C ASN A 111 2.14 -2.70 -15.69
N GLU A 112 2.89 -2.95 -16.76
CA GLU A 112 4.37 -3.10 -16.69
C GLU A 112 5.07 -1.84 -16.16
N ARG A 113 4.57 -0.65 -16.54
CA ARG A 113 5.11 0.61 -16.01
C ARG A 113 4.95 0.71 -14.49
N GLY A 114 3.82 0.25 -13.95
CA GLY A 114 3.62 0.14 -12.51
C GLY A 114 4.59 -0.84 -11.86
N VAL A 115 4.87 -1.98 -12.50
CA VAL A 115 5.86 -2.96 -12.02
C VAL A 115 7.26 -2.36 -11.96
N GLU A 116 7.71 -1.73 -13.04
CA GLU A 116 9.02 -1.07 -13.10
C GLU A 116 9.18 -0.01 -12.00
N ASN A 117 8.17 0.85 -11.82
CA ASN A 117 8.20 1.89 -10.79
C ASN A 117 8.13 1.31 -9.37
N THR A 118 7.44 0.18 -9.18
CA THR A 118 7.38 -0.51 -7.88
C THR A 118 8.71 -1.19 -7.56
N HIS A 119 9.43 -1.70 -8.56
CA HIS A 119 10.79 -2.22 -8.34
C HIS A 119 11.75 -1.11 -7.94
N ARG A 120 11.69 0.08 -8.57
CA ARG A 120 12.48 1.24 -8.12
C ARG A 120 12.19 1.60 -6.66
N LEU A 121 10.92 1.60 -6.26
CA LEU A 121 10.51 1.81 -4.87
C LEU A 121 11.10 0.74 -3.94
N LEU A 122 11.05 -0.53 -4.33
CA LEU A 122 11.63 -1.63 -3.56
C LEU A 122 13.15 -1.54 -3.44
N ASP A 123 13.84 -1.12 -4.50
CA ASP A 123 15.29 -0.91 -4.49
C ASP A 123 15.66 0.23 -3.52
N THR A 124 14.88 1.31 -3.47
CA THR A 124 15.05 2.38 -2.47
C THR A 124 14.80 1.88 -1.06
N ALA A 125 13.75 1.06 -0.86
CA ALA A 125 13.49 0.44 0.45
C ALA A 125 14.66 -0.43 0.91
N ALA A 126 15.22 -1.25 0.02
CA ALA A 126 16.33 -2.15 0.31
C ALA A 126 17.68 -1.45 0.54
N ALA A 127 17.79 -0.17 0.19
CA ALA A 127 18.98 0.64 0.42
C ALA A 127 18.97 1.36 1.78
N ALA A 128 17.83 1.39 2.47
CA ALA A 128 17.67 2.07 3.76
C ALA A 128 18.48 1.35 4.86
N ASP A 129 19.04 2.13 5.78
CA ASP A 129 19.85 1.63 6.88
C ASP A 129 19.29 2.04 8.25
N ASP A 130 20.02 1.79 9.34
CA ASP A 130 19.58 2.04 10.71
C ASP A 130 19.56 3.52 11.09
N SER A 131 20.05 4.38 10.20
CA SER A 131 19.96 5.85 10.30
C SER A 131 18.85 6.43 9.44
N THR A 132 18.04 5.60 8.78
CA THR A 132 16.93 6.03 7.94
C THR A 132 15.59 5.96 8.69
N LEU A 133 14.78 7.02 8.57
CA LEU A 133 13.35 7.00 8.90
C LEU A 133 12.52 6.90 7.62
N LEU A 134 11.75 5.83 7.48
CA LEU A 134 10.84 5.65 6.35
C LEU A 134 9.39 5.95 6.73
N ILE A 135 8.75 6.79 5.91
CA ILE A 135 7.33 7.12 5.99
C ILE A 135 6.59 6.37 4.87
N GLY A 136 5.91 5.28 5.23
CA GLY A 136 5.10 4.46 4.36
C GLY A 136 3.78 5.12 3.98
N ILE A 137 3.52 5.34 2.70
CA ILE A 137 2.27 5.96 2.19
C ILE A 137 1.40 4.89 1.54
N ILE A 138 0.37 4.39 2.23
CA ILE A 138 -0.50 3.34 1.70
C ILE A 138 -1.92 3.87 1.53
N THR A 139 -2.45 3.83 0.30
CA THR A 139 -3.84 4.26 0.04
C THR A 139 -4.60 3.25 -0.82
N GLY A 140 -5.93 3.40 -0.86
CA GLY A 140 -6.81 2.54 -1.66
C GLY A 140 -6.33 2.37 -3.12
N GLY A 141 -6.46 1.15 -3.66
CA GLY A 141 -5.94 0.78 -4.98
C GLY A 141 -4.45 0.40 -5.04
N GLY A 142 -3.72 0.50 -3.92
CA GLY A 142 -2.30 0.14 -3.83
C GLY A 142 -1.97 -1.28 -4.34
N SER A 143 -2.87 -2.26 -4.19
CA SER A 143 -2.59 -3.64 -4.62
C SER A 143 -2.34 -3.77 -6.14
N ALA A 144 -2.98 -2.92 -6.96
CA ALA A 144 -2.79 -2.88 -8.42
C ALA A 144 -1.74 -1.84 -8.84
N LEU A 145 -1.71 -0.69 -8.18
CA LEU A 145 -0.77 0.38 -8.49
C LEU A 145 0.68 -0.01 -8.17
N MET A 146 0.88 -0.70 -7.05
CA MET A 146 2.16 -1.25 -6.63
C MET A 146 2.24 -2.77 -6.90
N ALA A 147 2.04 -3.16 -8.16
CA ALA A 147 2.22 -4.55 -8.53
C ALA A 147 3.71 -4.87 -8.62
N ALA A 148 4.18 -5.85 -7.85
CA ALA A 148 5.53 -6.40 -7.97
C ALA A 148 5.41 -7.93 -7.92
N PRO A 149 5.38 -8.62 -9.08
CA PRO A 149 5.42 -10.07 -9.14
C PRO A 149 6.67 -10.60 -8.43
N ALA A 150 6.53 -11.72 -7.72
CA ALA A 150 7.69 -12.38 -7.16
C ALA A 150 8.57 -13.01 -8.25
N ALA A 151 9.83 -13.30 -7.93
CA ALA A 151 10.75 -13.94 -8.85
C ALA A 151 10.16 -15.22 -9.47
N GLY A 152 10.24 -15.32 -10.80
CA GLY A 152 9.69 -16.43 -11.59
C GLY A 152 8.22 -16.27 -12.01
N ILE A 153 7.51 -15.24 -11.53
CA ILE A 153 6.12 -14.94 -11.91
C ILE A 153 6.08 -13.69 -12.79
N SER A 154 5.37 -13.75 -13.92
CA SER A 154 5.15 -12.58 -14.76
C SER A 154 3.94 -11.76 -14.32
N LEU A 155 3.84 -10.51 -14.78
CA LEU A 155 2.62 -9.71 -14.58
C LEU A 155 1.39 -10.36 -15.23
N ALA A 156 1.57 -11.05 -16.36
CA ALA A 156 0.49 -11.78 -17.02
C ALA A 156 -0.02 -12.93 -16.14
N ASP A 157 0.87 -13.65 -15.47
CA ASP A 157 0.50 -14.73 -14.54
C ASP A 157 -0.32 -14.19 -13.37
N LEU A 158 0.10 -13.07 -12.78
CA LEU A 158 -0.65 -12.43 -11.69
C LEU A 158 -2.05 -11.98 -12.13
N ARG A 159 -2.17 -11.39 -13.32
CA ARG A 159 -3.46 -10.96 -13.86
C ARG A 159 -4.38 -12.16 -14.08
N SER A 160 -3.90 -13.20 -14.77
CA SER A 160 -4.66 -14.43 -15.03
C SER A 160 -5.11 -15.10 -13.73
N THR A 161 -4.22 -15.18 -12.74
CA THR A 161 -4.54 -15.75 -11.42
C THR A 161 -5.61 -14.94 -10.71
N THR A 162 -5.52 -13.60 -10.77
CA THR A 162 -6.50 -12.70 -10.15
C THR A 162 -7.86 -12.84 -10.82
N ASP A 163 -7.93 -12.94 -12.15
CA ASP A 163 -9.18 -13.10 -12.89
C ASP A 163 -9.87 -14.42 -12.50
N VAL A 164 -9.12 -15.53 -12.51
CA VAL A 164 -9.63 -16.86 -12.11
C VAL A 164 -10.14 -16.87 -10.66
N LEU A 165 -9.44 -16.19 -9.76
CA LEU A 165 -9.83 -16.06 -8.35
C LEU A 165 -11.10 -15.23 -8.14
N LEU A 166 -11.29 -14.17 -8.92
CA LEU A 166 -12.49 -13.35 -8.84
C LEU A 166 -13.71 -14.11 -9.39
N ASP A 167 -13.51 -14.91 -10.44
CA ASP A 167 -14.56 -15.70 -11.07
C ASP A 167 -14.97 -16.95 -10.25
N SER A 168 -14.10 -17.43 -9.36
CA SER A 168 -14.36 -18.63 -8.54
C SER A 168 -15.24 -18.39 -7.31
N GLY A 169 -15.48 -17.12 -6.94
CA GLY A 169 -16.19 -16.76 -5.72
C GLY A 169 -15.34 -16.93 -4.44
N ALA A 170 -14.02 -16.99 -4.56
CA ALA A 170 -13.11 -16.92 -3.42
C ALA A 170 -13.33 -15.64 -2.60
N THR A 171 -13.20 -15.75 -1.28
CA THR A 171 -13.29 -14.59 -0.39
C THR A 171 -12.09 -13.66 -0.56
N ILE A 172 -12.22 -12.38 -0.16
CA ILE A 172 -11.12 -11.41 -0.27
C ILE A 172 -9.87 -11.87 0.50
N ASP A 173 -10.04 -12.56 1.62
CA ASP A 173 -8.92 -13.07 2.43
C ASP A 173 -8.18 -14.19 1.71
N GLU A 174 -8.91 -15.12 1.08
CA GLU A 174 -8.33 -16.21 0.27
C GLU A 174 -7.61 -15.67 -0.98
N ILE A 175 -8.22 -14.69 -1.66
CA ILE A 175 -7.59 -13.99 -2.79
C ILE A 175 -6.30 -13.32 -2.32
N ASN A 176 -6.33 -12.61 -1.19
CA ASN A 176 -5.17 -11.93 -0.65
C ASN A 176 -4.08 -12.90 -0.20
N ALA A 177 -4.41 -14.08 0.33
CA ALA A 177 -3.43 -15.12 0.64
C ALA A 177 -2.58 -15.43 -0.60
N ILE A 178 -3.20 -15.81 -1.73
CA ILE A 178 -2.44 -16.10 -2.97
C ILE A 178 -1.67 -14.86 -3.45
N ARG A 179 -2.30 -13.68 -3.47
CA ARG A 179 -1.65 -12.44 -3.97
C ARG A 179 -0.43 -12.04 -3.15
N LYS A 180 -0.45 -12.21 -1.83
CA LYS A 180 0.69 -11.94 -0.95
C LYS A 180 1.82 -12.92 -1.26
N HIS A 181 1.52 -14.21 -1.35
CA HIS A 181 2.51 -15.26 -1.61
C HIS A 181 3.12 -15.21 -3.02
N CYS A 182 2.47 -14.54 -3.98
CA CYS A 182 2.96 -14.34 -5.34
C CYS A 182 3.60 -12.96 -5.59
N SER A 183 3.80 -12.13 -4.57
CA SER A 183 4.32 -10.77 -4.72
C SER A 183 5.63 -10.53 -3.96
N ALA A 184 6.48 -9.66 -4.52
CA ALA A 184 7.73 -9.23 -3.89
C ALA A 184 7.54 -8.22 -2.74
N ILE A 185 6.42 -7.49 -2.68
CA ILE A 185 6.23 -6.39 -1.69
C ILE A 185 5.07 -6.60 -0.71
N LYS A 186 4.10 -7.46 -1.05
CA LYS A 186 2.87 -7.65 -0.25
C LYS A 186 3.12 -8.57 0.94
N GLY A 187 2.20 -8.57 1.91
CA GLY A 187 2.28 -9.42 3.10
C GLY A 187 3.54 -9.16 3.93
N GLY A 188 3.79 -7.89 4.23
CA GLY A 188 4.91 -7.46 5.09
C GLY A 188 6.27 -7.44 4.40
N ARG A 189 6.39 -7.88 3.14
CA ARG A 189 7.68 -7.96 2.45
C ARG A 189 8.31 -6.60 2.16
N LEU A 190 7.51 -5.54 1.97
CA LEU A 190 8.08 -4.19 1.87
C LEU A 190 8.69 -3.77 3.21
N ALA A 191 8.00 -3.98 4.33
CA ALA A 191 8.58 -3.70 5.66
C ALA A 191 9.82 -4.55 5.95
N ALA A 192 9.84 -5.80 5.49
CA ALA A 192 11.03 -6.63 5.63
C ALA A 192 12.22 -6.10 4.82
N ALA A 193 11.95 -5.50 3.65
CA ALA A 193 12.98 -4.93 2.78
C ALA A 193 13.57 -3.63 3.33
N THR A 194 12.86 -2.88 4.18
CA THR A 194 13.37 -1.62 4.75
C THR A 194 14.33 -1.83 5.90
N ARG A 195 14.50 -3.05 6.41
CA ARG A 195 15.38 -3.26 7.56
C ARG A 195 16.84 -2.94 7.23
N PRO A 196 17.58 -2.31 8.16
CA PRO A 196 17.21 -2.06 9.56
C PRO A 196 16.52 -0.71 9.89
N ALA A 197 16.04 0.04 8.89
CA ALA A 197 15.40 1.34 9.08
C ALA A 197 14.15 1.32 9.96
N ASP A 198 13.89 2.44 10.63
CA ASP A 198 12.62 2.67 11.31
C ASP A 198 11.52 2.99 10.29
N VAL A 199 10.31 2.47 10.54
CA VAL A 199 9.18 2.63 9.62
C VAL A 199 7.96 3.14 10.37
N CYS A 200 7.41 4.27 9.92
CA CYS A 200 6.08 4.72 10.29
C CYS A 200 5.18 4.73 9.06
N SER A 201 3.88 4.45 9.21
CA SER A 201 2.97 4.32 8.06
C SER A 201 1.76 5.24 8.18
N LEU A 202 1.44 5.93 7.08
CA LEU A 202 0.19 6.66 6.86
C LEU A 202 -0.70 5.85 5.92
N VAL A 203 -1.85 5.42 6.45
CA VAL A 203 -2.79 4.55 5.74
C VAL A 203 -4.12 5.25 5.52
N VAL A 204 -4.52 5.41 4.25
CA VAL A 204 -5.86 5.88 3.85
C VAL A 204 -6.68 4.68 3.41
N SER A 205 -7.56 4.21 4.30
CA SER A 205 -8.37 3.01 4.12
C SER A 205 -9.65 3.26 3.30
N ASP A 206 -9.88 2.45 2.27
CA ASP A 206 -11.17 2.23 1.63
C ASP A 206 -11.81 0.87 1.99
N VAL A 207 -11.25 0.19 3.01
CA VAL A 207 -11.67 -1.13 3.48
C VAL A 207 -12.53 -1.00 4.74
N VAL A 208 -13.72 -1.62 4.73
CA VAL A 208 -14.60 -1.66 5.90
C VAL A 208 -13.88 -2.40 7.05
N GLY A 209 -13.81 -1.77 8.22
CA GLY A 209 -13.11 -2.33 9.38
C GLY A 209 -11.63 -1.97 9.47
N ASN A 210 -11.06 -1.31 8.46
CA ASN A 210 -9.67 -0.81 8.45
C ASN A 210 -8.61 -1.89 8.71
N ASP A 211 -8.83 -3.13 8.24
CA ASP A 211 -7.83 -4.18 8.33
C ASP A 211 -6.60 -3.85 7.45
N LEU A 212 -5.49 -3.56 8.10
CA LEU A 212 -4.23 -3.18 7.45
C LEU A 212 -3.64 -4.31 6.60
N ALA A 213 -3.88 -5.58 6.96
CA ALA A 213 -3.38 -6.71 6.17
C ALA A 213 -4.13 -6.84 4.82
N THR A 214 -5.33 -6.29 4.73
CA THR A 214 -6.15 -6.24 3.52
C THR A 214 -5.85 -5.01 2.68
N ILE A 215 -5.66 -3.83 3.28
CA ILE A 215 -5.39 -2.58 2.56
C ILE A 215 -4.07 -2.70 1.77
N ALA A 216 -4.16 -2.51 0.45
CA ALA A 216 -3.05 -2.72 -0.48
C ALA A 216 -2.40 -4.12 -0.38
N SER A 217 -3.09 -5.10 0.20
CA SER A 217 -2.57 -6.43 0.57
C SER A 217 -1.41 -6.38 1.58
N GLY A 218 -1.44 -5.40 2.49
CA GLY A 218 -0.59 -5.30 3.67
C GLY A 218 0.92 -5.30 3.39
N PRO A 219 1.47 -4.41 2.55
CA PRO A 219 2.90 -4.43 2.23
C PRO A 219 3.80 -4.14 3.45
N LEU A 220 3.30 -3.40 4.43
CA LEU A 220 4.01 -2.97 5.64
C LEU A 220 3.52 -3.66 6.93
N VAL A 221 2.69 -4.70 6.81
CA VAL A 221 2.10 -5.41 7.96
C VAL A 221 2.23 -6.91 7.76
N GLY A 222 2.45 -7.64 8.86
CA GLY A 222 2.62 -9.09 8.82
C GLY A 222 1.40 -9.81 8.25
N ASP A 223 1.66 -10.91 7.57
CA ASP A 223 0.66 -11.76 6.95
C ASP A 223 0.34 -12.96 7.85
N PRO A 224 -0.90 -13.13 8.34
CA PRO A 224 -1.26 -14.30 9.15
C PRO A 224 -1.43 -15.58 8.33
N THR A 225 -1.41 -15.49 6.99
CA THR A 225 -1.57 -16.65 6.09
C THR A 225 -0.23 -17.25 5.69
N THR A 226 -0.26 -18.49 5.20
CA THR A 226 0.92 -19.24 4.77
C THR A 226 0.84 -19.69 3.31
N TYR A 227 1.95 -20.17 2.76
CA TYR A 227 2.00 -20.85 1.48
C TYR A 227 1.04 -22.05 1.43
N ALA A 228 0.86 -22.76 2.54
CA ALA A 228 -0.08 -23.87 2.65
C ALA A 228 -1.54 -23.38 2.55
N ASP A 229 -1.88 -22.25 3.18
CA ASP A 229 -3.21 -21.65 3.05
C ASP A 229 -3.48 -21.20 1.61
N ALA A 230 -2.51 -20.53 0.98
CA ALA A 230 -2.61 -20.08 -0.40
C ALA A 230 -2.76 -21.27 -1.39
N HIS A 231 -2.01 -22.36 -1.18
CA HIS A 231 -2.14 -23.58 -1.98
C HIS A 231 -3.50 -24.24 -1.78
N ALA A 232 -3.99 -24.32 -0.54
CA ALA A 232 -5.28 -24.91 -0.22
C ALA A 232 -6.46 -24.18 -0.88
N VAL A 233 -6.32 -22.88 -1.17
CA VAL A 233 -7.32 -22.12 -1.96
C VAL A 233 -7.39 -22.62 -3.40
N ILE A 234 -6.24 -22.87 -4.04
CA ILE A 234 -6.21 -23.44 -5.41
C ILE A 234 -6.94 -24.78 -5.44
N ASP A 235 -6.65 -25.67 -4.47
CA ASP A 235 -7.25 -26.99 -4.39
C ASP A 235 -8.76 -26.91 -4.09
N ARG A 236 -9.17 -26.05 -3.14
CA ARG A 236 -10.57 -25.90 -2.72
C ARG A 236 -11.50 -25.48 -3.85
N TYR A 237 -11.03 -24.59 -4.70
CA TYR A 237 -11.82 -24.04 -5.81
C TYR A 237 -11.47 -24.69 -7.15
N GLU A 238 -10.60 -25.72 -7.16
CA GLU A 238 -10.15 -26.42 -8.36
C GLU A 238 -9.64 -25.44 -9.46
N LEU A 239 -8.85 -24.44 -9.06
CA LEU A 239 -8.47 -23.33 -9.92
C LEU A 239 -7.42 -23.73 -10.96
N ASP A 240 -7.67 -23.38 -12.22
CA ASP A 240 -6.68 -23.44 -13.30
C ASP A 240 -5.86 -22.14 -13.33
N VAL A 241 -4.77 -22.12 -12.57
CA VAL A 241 -3.84 -20.99 -12.51
C VAL A 241 -2.54 -21.28 -13.27
N PRO A 242 -1.79 -20.25 -13.71
CA PRO A 242 -0.53 -20.46 -14.41
C PRO A 242 0.47 -21.32 -13.64
N ALA A 243 1.20 -22.18 -14.33
CA ALA A 243 2.14 -23.12 -13.74
C ALA A 243 3.20 -22.45 -12.85
N ALA A 244 3.63 -21.23 -13.17
CA ALA A 244 4.57 -20.46 -12.35
C ALA A 244 4.02 -20.13 -10.95
N VAL A 245 2.71 -19.94 -10.81
CA VAL A 245 2.04 -19.68 -9.54
C VAL A 245 1.95 -20.98 -8.73
N THR A 246 1.49 -22.07 -9.34
CA THR A 246 1.42 -23.37 -8.68
C THR A 246 2.80 -23.85 -8.22
N ASP A 247 3.83 -23.75 -9.08
CA ASP A 247 5.22 -24.10 -8.75
C ASP A 247 5.72 -23.27 -7.57
N ARG A 248 5.55 -21.95 -7.59
CA ARG A 248 5.97 -21.08 -6.50
C ARG A 248 5.32 -21.49 -5.18
N LEU A 249 4.00 -21.71 -5.17
CA LEU A 249 3.28 -22.06 -3.95
C LEU A 249 3.72 -23.44 -3.43
N ALA A 250 3.89 -24.43 -4.31
CA ALA A 250 4.38 -25.75 -3.94
C ALA A 250 5.80 -25.70 -3.34
N ARG A 251 6.69 -24.89 -3.92
CA ARG A 251 8.04 -24.67 -3.41
C ARG A 251 8.04 -23.96 -2.05
N GLY A 252 7.11 -23.02 -1.85
CA GLY A 252 6.89 -22.39 -0.54
C GLY A 252 6.39 -23.39 0.52
N VAL A 253 5.45 -24.27 0.17
CA VAL A 253 4.99 -25.37 1.05
C VAL A 253 6.12 -26.34 1.39
N ALA A 254 7.09 -26.52 0.50
CA ALA A 254 8.27 -27.35 0.70
C ALA A 254 9.43 -26.63 1.43
N ASP A 255 9.19 -25.42 1.97
CA ASP A 255 10.19 -24.58 2.65
C ASP A 255 11.41 -24.21 1.78
N GLU A 256 11.27 -24.20 0.45
CA GLU A 256 12.34 -23.77 -0.47
C GLU A 256 12.36 -22.25 -0.68
N ILE A 257 11.28 -21.57 -0.31
CA ILE A 257 11.10 -20.12 -0.39
C ILE A 257 10.60 -19.65 0.97
N ASP A 258 11.24 -18.63 1.52
CA ASP A 258 10.84 -18.06 2.81
C ASP A 258 9.39 -17.57 2.80
N GLU A 259 8.72 -17.82 3.93
CA GLU A 259 7.36 -17.36 4.17
C GLU A 259 7.27 -15.82 4.17
N THR A 260 6.06 -15.30 3.93
CA THR A 260 5.72 -13.92 4.28
C THR A 260 5.97 -13.68 5.78
N PRO A 261 6.46 -12.48 6.17
CA PRO A 261 6.59 -12.14 7.58
C PRO A 261 5.29 -12.34 8.37
N ALA A 262 5.30 -13.23 9.36
CA ALA A 262 4.18 -13.42 10.26
C ALA A 262 3.91 -12.16 11.11
N PRO A 263 2.68 -11.95 11.63
CA PRO A 263 2.40 -10.84 12.53
C PRO A 263 3.31 -10.88 13.77
N GLY A 264 3.93 -9.75 14.09
CA GLY A 264 4.89 -9.63 15.21
C GLY A 264 6.27 -10.23 14.94
N ALA A 265 6.58 -10.65 13.71
CA ALA A 265 7.93 -11.04 13.33
C ALA A 265 8.89 -9.86 13.52
N SER A 266 10.08 -10.12 14.06
CA SER A 266 11.10 -9.08 14.31
C SER A 266 11.54 -8.32 13.05
N VAL A 267 11.31 -8.92 11.88
CA VAL A 267 11.62 -8.32 10.59
C VAL A 267 10.69 -7.13 10.25
N LEU A 268 9.55 -6.99 10.95
CA LEU A 268 8.55 -5.94 10.71
C LEU A 268 8.81 -4.65 11.51
N GLY A 269 9.86 -4.59 12.33
CA GLY A 269 10.10 -3.46 13.23
C GLY A 269 9.14 -3.45 14.43
N GLY A 270 9.35 -2.48 15.33
CA GLY A 270 8.52 -2.23 16.52
C GLY A 270 7.52 -1.11 16.32
#